data_AF-A0A3D4N3B0-F1
#
_entry.id   AF-A0A3D4N3B0-F1
#
_cell.length_a   1.000
_cell.length_b   1.000
_cell.length_c   1.000
_cell.angle_alpha   90.00
_cell.angle_beta   90.00
_cell.angle_gamma   90.00
#
_symmetry.space_group_name_H-M   'P 1'
#
loop_
_entity.id
_entity.type
_entity.pdbx_description
1 polymer ?
#
loop_
_entity_poly.entity_id
_entity_poly.type
_entity_poly.pdbx_seq_one_letter_code
_entity_poly.pdbx_strand_id
1 'polypeptide(L)'
;MATEKAFLTYEEQVQKLLERGLGIFDVNEAIEILSSENYYRLINPLPEHTRLGIPKTGQEHDQGIHDVFAILLVVKSLLNNPTELYEMKVEINNALYKLQKSLMSISIDQVLFKMGFPDNWQSI
;
A
#
# COMPACT_ATOMS: atom_id res chain seq x y z
N MET A 1 7.76 5.52 -24.94
CA MET A 1 6.45 5.07 -24.42
C MET A 1 6.71 3.82 -23.60
N ALA A 2 6.63 3.91 -22.28
CA ALA A 2 6.75 2.72 -21.44
C ALA A 2 5.46 1.92 -21.62
N THR A 3 5.57 0.69 -22.13
CA THR A 3 4.44 -0.23 -22.23
C THR A 3 3.98 -0.55 -20.81
N GLU A 4 2.73 -0.21 -20.49
CA GLU A 4 2.06 -0.66 -19.26
C GLU A 4 2.28 -2.16 -19.11
N LYS A 5 2.91 -2.56 -18.00
CA LYS A 5 3.14 -3.95 -17.70
C LYS A 5 1.78 -4.53 -17.26
N ALA A 6 1.06 -5.14 -18.19
CA ALA A 6 -0.21 -5.80 -17.88
C ALA A 6 0.01 -6.83 -16.78
N PHE A 7 -0.71 -6.68 -15.67
CA PHE A 7 -0.71 -7.64 -14.58
C PHE A 7 -1.42 -8.92 -15.02
N LEU A 8 -0.87 -10.07 -14.64
CA LEU A 8 -1.44 -11.37 -14.98
C LEU A 8 -2.64 -11.67 -14.08
N THR A 9 -3.68 -12.31 -14.62
CA THR A 9 -4.78 -12.87 -13.82
C THR A 9 -4.25 -13.97 -12.89
N TYR A 10 -5.06 -14.40 -11.91
CA TYR A 10 -4.66 -15.48 -11.01
C TYR A 10 -4.48 -16.81 -11.76
N GLU A 11 -5.32 -17.08 -12.74
CA GLU A 11 -5.25 -18.25 -13.62
C GLU A 11 -3.96 -18.21 -14.46
N GLU A 12 -3.61 -17.05 -15.01
CA GLU A 12 -2.36 -16.86 -15.77
C GLU A 12 -1.11 -17.02 -14.87
N GLN A 13 -1.20 -16.61 -13.60
CA GLN A 13 -0.13 -16.84 -12.63
C GLN A 13 0.05 -18.33 -12.32
N VAL A 14 -1.04 -19.05 -12.06
CA VAL A 14 -1.02 -20.50 -11.84
C VAL A 14 -0.41 -21.21 -13.04
N GLN A 15 -0.78 -20.82 -14.27
CA GLN A 15 -0.22 -21.39 -15.48
C GLN A 15 1.30 -21.19 -15.56
N LYS A 16 1.80 -19.98 -15.23
CA LYS A 16 3.25 -19.72 -15.18
C LYS A 16 3.98 -20.49 -14.09
N LEU A 17 3.31 -20.82 -12.98
CA LEU A 17 3.89 -21.63 -11.92
C LEU A 17 4.03 -23.09 -12.36
N LEU A 18 2.99 -23.63 -13.02
CA LEU A 18 3.02 -24.96 -13.63
C LEU A 18 4.11 -25.08 -14.71
N GLU A 19 4.23 -24.09 -15.60
CA GLU A 19 5.30 -24.03 -16.61
C GLU A 19 6.71 -24.04 -16.00
N ARG A 20 6.85 -23.52 -14.78
CA ARG A 20 8.13 -23.51 -14.04
C ARG A 20 8.36 -24.78 -13.23
N GLY A 21 7.48 -25.77 -13.34
CA GLY A 21 7.61 -27.07 -12.69
C GLY A 21 7.11 -27.10 -11.25
N LEU A 22 6.34 -26.11 -10.79
CA LEU A 22 5.65 -26.20 -9.50
C LEU A 22 4.45 -27.14 -9.64
N GLY A 23 4.42 -28.22 -8.86
CA GLY A 23 3.29 -29.14 -8.83
C GLY A 23 2.11 -28.53 -8.08
N ILE A 24 1.07 -28.10 -8.79
CA ILE A 24 -0.17 -27.59 -8.22
C ILE A 24 -1.26 -28.65 -8.43
N PHE A 25 -1.77 -29.21 -7.33
CA PHE A 25 -2.76 -30.30 -7.35
C PHE A 25 -4.20 -29.80 -7.21
N ASP A 26 -4.39 -28.61 -6.63
CA ASP A 26 -5.65 -27.91 -6.55
C ASP A 26 -5.47 -26.46 -7.05
N VAL A 27 -6.05 -26.18 -8.21
CA VAL A 27 -5.98 -24.86 -8.85
C VAL A 27 -6.82 -23.83 -8.08
N ASN A 28 -7.95 -24.23 -7.50
CA ASN A 28 -8.82 -23.31 -6.79
C ASN A 28 -8.16 -22.87 -5.48
N GLU A 29 -7.60 -23.82 -4.73
CA GLU A 29 -6.83 -23.52 -3.52
C GLU A 29 -5.62 -22.62 -3.83
N ALA A 30 -4.90 -22.91 -4.93
CA ALA A 30 -3.79 -22.06 -5.36
C ALA A 30 -4.24 -20.64 -5.72
N ILE A 31 -5.39 -20.47 -6.37
CA ILE A 31 -5.97 -19.15 -6.66
C ILE A 31 -6.38 -18.43 -5.37
N GLU A 32 -6.98 -19.13 -4.40
CA GLU A 32 -7.32 -18.54 -3.09
C GLU A 32 -6.07 -18.04 -2.35
N ILE A 33 -5.01 -18.85 -2.31
CA ILE A 33 -3.73 -18.49 -1.70
C ILE A 33 -3.09 -17.31 -2.46
N LEU A 34 -3.07 -17.34 -3.80
CA LEU A 34 -2.55 -16.21 -4.57
C LEU A 34 -3.41 -14.96 -4.35
N SER A 35 -4.72 -15.08 -4.20
CA SER A 35 -5.59 -13.94 -3.87
C SER A 35 -5.30 -13.37 -2.48
N SER A 36 -4.99 -14.21 -1.49
CA SER A 36 -4.69 -13.78 -0.13
C SER A 36 -3.27 -13.22 0.03
N GLU A 37 -2.28 -13.86 -0.58
CA GLU A 37 -0.85 -13.61 -0.36
C GLU A 37 -0.16 -12.75 -1.43
N ASN A 38 -0.82 -12.48 -2.57
CA ASN A 38 -0.18 -11.75 -3.65
C ASN A 38 0.08 -10.28 -3.28
N TYR A 39 1.28 -9.82 -3.65
CA TYR A 39 1.75 -8.44 -3.58
C TYR A 39 0.82 -7.41 -4.21
N TYR A 40 -0.19 -7.79 -5.01
CA TYR A 40 -1.23 -6.89 -5.51
C TYR A 40 -1.99 -6.16 -4.39
N ARG A 41 -2.07 -6.71 -3.17
CA ARG A 41 -2.55 -5.93 -2.01
C ARG A 41 -1.70 -4.69 -1.72
N LEU A 42 -0.43 -4.71 -2.11
CA LEU A 42 0.53 -3.60 -1.97
C LEU A 42 0.44 -2.58 -3.11
N ILE A 43 -0.19 -2.93 -4.24
CA ILE A 43 -0.23 -2.10 -5.46
C ILE A 43 -1.64 -1.61 -5.79
N ASN A 44 -2.67 -2.34 -5.33
CA ASN A 44 -4.06 -2.00 -5.60
C ASN A 44 -4.60 -1.00 -4.57
N PRO A 45 -5.57 -0.15 -4.97
CA PRO A 45 -6.25 0.75 -4.05
C PRO A 45 -6.93 0.00 -2.89
N LEU A 46 -6.52 0.33 -1.66
CA LEU A 46 -7.18 -0.09 -0.42
C LEU A 46 -8.43 0.77 -0.12
N PRO A 47 -9.42 0.28 0.65
CA PRO A 47 -10.64 1.04 1.01
C PRO A 47 -10.36 2.44 1.58
N GLU A 48 -9.22 2.61 2.25
CA GLU A 48 -8.73 3.85 2.83
C GLU A 48 -8.56 4.95 1.79
N HIS A 49 -8.17 4.63 0.55
CA HIS A 49 -8.04 5.66 -0.48
C HIS A 49 -9.37 6.34 -0.78
N THR A 50 -10.45 5.56 -0.82
CA THR A 50 -11.80 6.10 -1.01
C THR A 50 -12.27 6.86 0.24
N ARG A 51 -12.03 6.29 1.42
CA ARG A 51 -12.46 6.88 2.70
C ARG A 51 -11.75 8.20 3.03
N LEU A 52 -10.48 8.33 2.67
CA LEU A 52 -9.70 9.55 2.86
C LEU A 52 -9.94 10.56 1.72
N GLY A 53 -10.62 10.16 0.64
CA GLY A 53 -10.88 11.03 -0.50
C GLY A 53 -9.62 11.34 -1.32
N ILE A 54 -8.70 10.38 -1.42
CA ILE A 54 -7.45 10.57 -2.16
C ILE A 54 -7.75 10.76 -3.65
N PRO A 55 -7.29 11.86 -4.28
CA PRO A 55 -7.52 12.11 -5.70
C PRO A 55 -6.99 10.98 -6.60
N LYS A 56 -7.56 10.89 -7.80
CA LYS A 56 -7.16 9.94 -8.84
C LYS A 56 -6.78 10.68 -10.11
N THR A 57 -5.68 10.24 -10.73
CA THR A 57 -5.31 10.62 -12.09
C THR A 57 -5.48 9.39 -12.98
N GLY A 58 -6.52 9.38 -13.83
CA GLY A 58 -6.87 8.19 -14.61
C GLY A 58 -7.45 7.08 -13.73
N GLN A 59 -6.78 5.92 -13.69
CA GLN A 59 -7.20 4.78 -12.88
C GLN A 59 -6.47 4.68 -11.52
N GLU A 60 -5.37 5.40 -11.34
CA GLU A 60 -4.51 5.32 -10.17
C GLU A 60 -4.76 6.48 -9.19
N HIS A 61 -4.57 6.23 -7.89
CA HIS A 61 -4.58 7.30 -6.89
C HIS A 61 -3.25 8.04 -6.89
N ASP A 62 -3.31 9.36 -6.67
CA ASP A 62 -2.11 10.22 -6.70
C ASP A 62 -1.16 9.95 -5.52
N GLN A 63 -1.66 9.34 -4.45
CA GLN A 63 -0.97 9.07 -3.20
C GLN A 63 -1.42 7.71 -2.61
N GLY A 64 -0.55 7.03 -1.86
CA GLY A 64 -0.86 5.78 -1.16
C GLY A 64 -0.68 4.50 -1.99
N ILE A 65 -0.03 4.57 -3.15
CA ILE A 65 0.15 3.43 -4.06
C ILE A 65 1.58 2.87 -4.02
N HIS A 66 2.59 3.68 -4.35
CA HIS A 66 4.00 3.24 -4.43
C HIS A 66 4.92 4.07 -3.50
N ASP A 67 4.39 4.48 -2.36
CA ASP A 67 5.03 5.41 -1.45
C ASP A 67 5.01 4.92 0.00
N VAL A 68 5.53 5.74 0.92
CA VAL A 68 5.62 5.36 2.34
C VAL A 68 4.23 5.25 2.96
N PHE A 69 3.27 6.04 2.50
CA PHE A 69 1.90 5.95 2.96
C PHE A 69 1.24 4.63 2.57
N ALA A 70 1.53 4.09 1.38
CA ALA A 70 1.10 2.75 0.97
C ALA A 70 1.57 1.67 1.97
N ILE A 71 2.83 1.74 2.40
CA ILE A 71 3.39 0.83 3.40
C ILE A 71 2.64 0.97 4.74
N LEU A 72 2.32 2.19 5.15
CA LEU A 72 1.54 2.44 6.36
C LEU A 72 0.14 1.81 6.29
N LEU A 73 -0.55 1.91 5.16
CA LEU A 73 -1.86 1.28 4.95
C LEU A 73 -1.77 -0.25 5.00
N VAL A 74 -0.71 -0.83 4.45
CA VAL A 74 -0.44 -2.27 4.53
C VAL A 74 -0.22 -2.69 5.98
N VAL A 75 0.65 -2.00 6.72
CA VAL A 75 0.88 -2.28 8.14
C VAL A 75 -0.42 -2.17 8.92
N LYS A 76 -1.20 -1.10 8.70
CA LYS A 76 -2.53 -0.95 9.29
C LYS A 76 -3.44 -2.15 9.01
N SER A 77 -3.44 -2.67 7.78
CA SER A 77 -4.27 -3.84 7.42
C SER A 77 -3.88 -5.13 8.15
N LEU A 78 -2.64 -5.21 8.66
CA LEU A 78 -2.15 -6.34 9.46
C LEU A 78 -2.47 -6.18 10.95
N LEU A 79 -2.77 -4.97 11.41
CA LEU A 79 -3.11 -4.68 12.80
C LEU A 79 -4.60 -4.92 13.05
N ASN A 80 -4.90 -5.95 13.84
CA ASN A 80 -6.27 -6.24 14.26
C ASN A 80 -6.67 -5.51 15.56
N ASN A 81 -5.71 -4.87 16.23
CA ASN A 81 -5.88 -4.23 17.53
C ASN A 81 -5.90 -2.70 17.42
N PRO A 82 -7.01 -2.02 17.79
CA PRO A 82 -7.09 -0.56 17.77
C PRO A 82 -6.02 0.15 18.61
N THR A 83 -5.57 -0.47 19.71
CA THR A 83 -4.52 0.10 20.57
C THR A 83 -3.18 0.14 19.86
N GLU A 84 -2.80 -0.94 19.17
CA GLU A 84 -1.54 -0.99 18.39
C GLU A 84 -1.55 0.04 17.25
N LEU A 85 -2.70 0.22 16.59
CA LEU A 85 -2.86 1.25 15.57
C LEU A 85 -2.69 2.66 16.17
N TYR A 86 -3.25 2.91 17.36
CA TYR A 86 -3.09 4.19 18.04
C TYR A 86 -1.62 4.44 18.43
N GLU A 87 -0.94 3.45 19.02
CA GLU A 87 0.46 3.55 19.40
C GLU A 87 1.36 3.79 18.19
N MET A 88 1.11 3.11 17.07
CA MET A 88 1.81 3.36 15.81
C MET A 88 1.66 4.82 15.35
N LYS A 89 0.45 5.38 15.41
CA LYS A 89 0.23 6.80 15.04
C LYS A 89 0.99 7.75 15.96
N VAL A 90 1.05 7.45 17.27
CA VAL A 90 1.82 8.24 18.24
C VAL A 90 3.31 8.23 17.88
N GLU A 91 3.87 7.06 17.58
CA GLU A 91 5.28 6.93 17.23
C GLU A 91 5.62 7.62 15.90
N ILE A 92 4.75 7.53 14.89
CA ILE A 92 4.91 8.26 13.62
C ILE A 92 4.89 9.77 13.88
N ASN A 93 3.93 10.28 14.66
CA ASN A 93 3.86 11.70 14.99
C ASN A 93 5.11 12.17 15.76
N ASN A 94 5.63 11.36 16.69
CA ASN A 94 6.87 11.64 17.40
C ASN A 94 8.06 11.72 16.43
N ALA A 95 8.14 10.82 15.45
CA ALA A 95 9.17 10.83 14.42
C ALA A 95 9.06 12.07 13.51
N LEU A 96 7.86 12.41 13.06
CA LEU A 96 7.58 13.59 12.24
C LEU A 96 7.92 14.89 12.97
N TYR A 97 7.60 14.99 14.27
CA TYR A 97 7.95 16.14 15.10
C TYR A 97 9.47 16.31 15.25
N LYS A 98 10.20 15.22 15.45
CA LYS A 98 11.67 15.23 15.50
C LYS A 98 12.24 15.66 14.15
N LEU A 99 11.70 15.15 13.05
CA LEU A 99 12.10 15.54 11.70
C LEU A 99 11.82 17.02 11.45
N GLN A 100 10.64 17.51 11.76
CA GLN A 100 10.26 18.92 11.58
C GLN A 100 11.26 19.87 12.26
N LYS A 101 11.77 19.51 13.44
CA LYS A 101 12.78 20.31 14.15
C LYS A 101 14.15 20.35 13.47
N SER A 102 14.49 19.36 12.65
CA SER A 102 15.77 19.29 11.95
C SER A 102 15.72 19.81 10.52
N LEU A 103 14.53 20.09 9.98
CA LEU A 103 14.36 20.67 8.64
C LEU A 103 14.75 22.16 8.63
N MET A 104 15.54 22.55 7.63
CA MET A 104 16.01 23.93 7.45
C MET A 104 15.50 24.59 6.16
N SER A 105 15.12 23.80 5.15
CA SER A 105 14.86 24.28 3.78
C SER A 105 13.47 23.96 3.23
N ILE A 106 12.78 22.97 3.80
CA ILE A 106 11.45 22.52 3.36
C ILE A 106 10.55 22.32 4.58
N SER A 107 9.24 22.47 4.40
CA SER A 107 8.28 22.21 5.48
C SER A 107 8.02 20.71 5.67
N ILE A 108 7.53 20.34 6.85
CA ILE A 108 7.10 18.96 7.10
C ILE A 108 5.95 18.55 6.17
N ASP A 109 5.07 19.47 5.79
CA ASP A 109 3.97 19.20 4.86
C ASP A 109 4.48 18.85 3.46
N GLN A 110 5.54 19.52 2.99
CA GLN A 110 6.19 19.17 1.72
C GLN A 110 6.82 17.78 1.77
N VAL A 111 7.40 17.40 2.91
CA VAL A 111 7.94 16.05 3.12
C VAL A 111 6.82 15.02 3.10
N LEU A 112 5.75 15.24 3.86
CA LEU A 112 4.59 14.36 3.91
C LEU A 112 3.95 14.17 2.54
N PHE A 113 3.76 15.26 1.80
CA PHE A 113 3.28 15.22 0.42
C PHE A 113 4.18 14.35 -0.48
N LYS A 114 5.51 14.53 -0.39
CA LYS A 114 6.48 13.71 -1.14
C LYS A 114 6.51 12.25 -0.72
N MET A 115 6.16 11.95 0.53
CA MET A 115 6.05 10.60 1.08
C MET A 115 4.69 9.95 0.78
N GLY A 116 3.77 10.66 0.12
CA GLY A 116 2.45 10.14 -0.25
C GLY A 116 1.39 10.23 0.84
N PHE A 117 1.62 11.00 1.90
CA PHE A 117 0.63 11.18 2.95
C PHE A 117 -0.42 12.21 2.50
N PRO A 118 -1.73 11.86 2.46
CA PRO A 118 -2.77 12.84 2.26
C PRO A 118 -2.93 13.73 3.52
N ASP A 119 -3.49 14.93 3.36
CA ASP A 119 -3.64 15.90 4.46
C ASP A 119 -4.37 15.33 5.68
N ASN A 120 -5.32 14.42 5.45
CA ASN A 120 -6.15 13.79 6.48
C ASN A 120 -5.69 12.37 6.87
N TRP A 121 -4.44 11.98 6.57
CA TRP A 121 -3.93 10.62 6.80
C TRP A 121 -4.10 10.09 8.23
N GLN A 122 -4.12 10.97 9.24
CA GLN A 122 -4.31 10.55 10.64
C GLN A 122 -5.69 9.95 10.92
N SER A 123 -6.64 10.14 10.00
CA SER A 123 -7.96 9.54 10.03
C SER A 123 -7.96 8.06 9.67
N ILE A 124 -6.80 7.46 9.33
CA ILE A 124 -6.71 6.04 8.94
C ILE A 124 -7.26 5.07 10.00
#